data_AF-A0A9D9WT68-F1
#
_entry.id   AF-A0A9D9WT68-F1
#
_cell.length_a   1.000
_cell.length_b   1.000
_cell.length_c   1.000
_cell.angle_alpha   90.00
_cell.angle_beta   90.00
_cell.angle_gamma   90.00
#
_symmetry.space_group_name_H-M   'P 1'
#
loop_
_entity.id
_entity.type
_entity.pdbx_description
1 polymer ?
#
loop_
_entity_poly.entity_id
_entity_poly.type
_entity_poly.pdbx_seq_one_letter_code
_entity_poly.pdbx_strand_id
1 'polypeptide(L)'
;MRSLLITAAVVLTLSACATQSPAPAPAPAPAPAPAAAAAPAPAPAAKAPECYNGDAGKFEAVGTTTMISGVKVVCQKTSDGKNAQWMGVKK
;
A
#
# COMPACT_ATOMS: atom_id res chain seq x y z
N MET A 1 -63.96 42.17 46.40
CA MET A 1 -62.50 42.29 46.59
C MET A 1 -61.80 40.94 46.87
N ARG A 2 -62.42 39.96 47.56
CA ARG A 2 -61.83 38.63 47.79
C ARG A 2 -61.69 37.75 46.54
N SER A 3 -62.62 37.82 45.58
CA SER A 3 -62.59 36.97 44.37
C SER A 3 -61.55 37.38 43.33
N LEU A 4 -61.01 38.60 43.40
CA LEU A 4 -59.96 39.09 42.50
C LEU A 4 -58.55 38.66 42.94
N LEU A 5 -58.37 38.33 44.22
CA LEU A 5 -57.09 37.86 44.77
C LEU A 5 -56.85 36.37 44.46
N ILE A 6 -57.92 35.59 44.30
CA ILE A 6 -57.82 34.15 44.02
C ILE A 6 -57.46 33.90 42.55
N THR A 7 -57.95 34.72 41.62
CA THR A 7 -57.60 34.61 40.20
C THR A 7 -56.17 35.04 39.90
N ALA A 8 -55.62 36.03 40.61
CA ALA A 8 -54.23 36.43 40.44
C ALA A 8 -53.23 35.34 40.90
N ALA A 9 -53.54 34.62 41.99
CA ALA A 9 -52.66 33.60 42.54
C ALA A 9 -52.53 32.36 41.63
N VAL A 10 -53.58 31.97 40.90
CA VAL A 10 -53.57 30.80 40.01
C VAL A 10 -52.75 31.02 38.74
N VAL A 11 -52.66 32.27 38.26
CA VAL A 11 -51.88 32.60 37.05
C VAL A 11 -50.37 32.60 37.36
N LEU A 12 -49.97 32.97 38.58
CA LEU A 12 -48.56 33.00 39.00
C LEU A 12 -47.96 31.59 39.20
N THR A 13 -48.78 30.59 39.55
CA THR A 13 -48.29 29.22 39.79
C THR A 13 -48.06 28.40 38.52
N LEU A 14 -48.70 28.76 37.39
CA LEU A 14 -48.53 28.03 36.13
C LEU A 14 -47.26 28.43 35.34
N SER A 15 -46.74 29.64 35.55
CA SER A 15 -45.59 30.14 34.77
C SER A 15 -44.22 29.66 35.29
N ALA A 16 -44.17 28.99 36.44
CA ALA A 16 -42.91 28.59 37.08
C ALA A 16 -42.34 27.25 36.58
N CYS A 17 -43.11 26.43 35.85
CA CYS A 17 -42.67 25.09 35.43
C CYS A 17 -42.16 25.00 33.97
N ALA A 18 -42.11 26.11 33.24
CA ALA A 18 -41.80 26.10 31.81
C ALA A 18 -40.31 26.31 31.46
N THR A 19 -39.43 26.57 32.44
CA THR A 19 -38.06 27.05 32.14
C THR A 19 -36.94 26.02 32.28
N GLN A 20 -37.25 24.76 32.58
CA GLN A 20 -36.21 23.74 32.66
C GLN A 20 -35.96 23.12 31.27
N SER A 21 -35.35 23.92 30.39
CA SER A 21 -34.77 23.41 29.15
C SER A 21 -33.59 22.51 29.53
N PRO A 22 -33.61 21.20 29.20
CA PRO A 22 -32.50 20.31 29.49
C PRO A 22 -31.23 20.83 28.83
N ALA A 23 -30.12 20.83 29.58
CA ALA A 23 -28.82 21.23 29.04
C ALA A 23 -28.51 20.40 27.79
N PRO A 24 -28.02 21.03 26.70
CA PRO A 24 -27.68 20.30 25.47
C PRO A 24 -26.68 19.19 25.77
N ALA A 25 -26.94 17.99 25.24
CA ALA A 25 -26.03 16.86 25.39
C ALA A 25 -24.66 17.21 24.78
N PRO A 26 -23.55 16.80 25.42
CA PRO A 26 -22.22 17.03 24.88
C PRO A 26 -22.07 16.34 23.52
N ALA A 27 -21.40 17.02 22.58
CA ALA A 27 -21.16 16.51 21.25
C ALA A 27 -20.33 15.21 21.30
N PRO A 28 -20.64 14.22 20.45
CA PRO A 28 -19.87 12.98 20.38
C PRO A 28 -18.42 13.25 19.99
N ALA A 29 -17.50 12.49 20.59
CA ALA A 29 -16.08 12.63 20.33
C ALA A 29 -15.74 12.29 18.87
N PRO A 30 -14.71 12.93 18.28
CA PRO A 30 -14.26 12.62 16.92
C PRO A 30 -13.83 11.16 16.78
N ALA A 31 -14.20 10.55 15.65
CA ALA A 31 -13.77 9.19 15.34
C ALA A 31 -12.24 9.12 15.13
N PRO A 32 -11.57 8.02 15.53
CA PRO A 32 -10.14 7.86 15.32
C PRO A 32 -9.79 7.84 13.83
N ALA A 33 -8.68 8.48 13.49
CA ALA A 33 -8.20 8.54 12.11
C ALA A 33 -7.78 7.14 11.61
N PRO A 34 -7.99 6.82 10.31
CA PRO A 34 -7.55 5.56 9.73
C PRO A 34 -6.04 5.36 9.87
N ALA A 35 -5.63 4.16 10.28
CA ALA A 35 -4.22 3.81 10.34
C ALA A 35 -3.58 3.79 8.94
N ALA A 36 -2.36 4.30 8.83
CA ALA A 36 -1.62 4.32 7.58
C ALA A 36 -1.33 2.90 7.06
N ALA A 37 -1.54 2.68 5.77
CA ALA A 37 -1.24 1.39 5.12
C ALA A 37 0.26 1.11 5.12
N ALA A 38 0.64 -0.15 5.34
CA ALA A 38 2.02 -0.59 5.32
C ALA A 38 2.63 -0.44 3.91
N ALA A 39 3.90 -0.03 3.86
CA ALA A 39 4.64 0.10 2.61
C ALA A 39 4.83 -1.28 1.93
N PRO A 40 4.81 -1.34 0.58
CA PRO A 40 5.01 -2.59 -0.15
C PRO A 40 6.42 -3.14 0.07
N ALA A 41 6.53 -4.47 0.13
CA ALA A 41 7.80 -5.17 0.27
C ALA A 41 8.71 -4.94 -0.96
N PRO A 42 10.05 -4.96 -0.79
CA PRO A 42 10.99 -4.77 -1.89
C PRO A 42 10.86 -5.89 -2.92
N ALA A 43 10.97 -5.53 -4.21
CA ALA A 43 10.94 -6.48 -5.31
C ALA A 43 12.18 -7.40 -5.30
N PRO A 44 12.04 -8.67 -5.73
CA PRO A 44 13.18 -9.58 -5.83
C PRO A 44 14.20 -9.06 -6.85
N ALA A 45 15.48 -9.23 -6.53
CA ALA A 45 16.57 -8.87 -7.42
C ALA A 45 16.51 -9.67 -8.73
N ALA A 46 16.73 -9.01 -9.86
CA ALA A 46 16.77 -9.65 -11.16
C ALA A 46 17.96 -10.63 -11.25
N LYS A 47 17.73 -11.83 -11.79
CA LYS A 47 18.81 -12.77 -12.06
C LYS A 47 19.75 -12.22 -13.12
N ALA A 48 21.06 -12.48 -12.96
CA ALA A 48 22.04 -12.19 -14.00
C ALA A 48 21.73 -13.02 -15.26
N PRO A 49 22.01 -12.48 -16.47
CA PRO A 49 21.84 -13.24 -17.69
C PRO A 49 22.89 -14.36 -17.79
N GLU A 50 22.51 -15.49 -18.36
CA GLU A 50 23.34 -16.69 -18.51
C GLU A 50 23.05 -17.34 -19.87
N CYS A 51 23.98 -18.16 -20.37
CA CYS A 51 23.81 -18.92 -21.60
C CYS A 51 23.70 -20.42 -21.31
N TYR A 52 22.69 -21.09 -21.84
CA TYR A 52 22.55 -22.55 -21.68
C TYR A 52 23.53 -23.30 -22.59
N ASN A 53 24.38 -24.14 -22.01
CA ASN A 53 25.27 -25.03 -22.74
C ASN A 53 24.60 -26.40 -22.90
N GLY A 54 24.27 -26.77 -24.15
CA GLY A 54 23.63 -28.04 -24.48
C GLY A 54 24.52 -29.27 -24.25
N ASP A 55 25.84 -29.15 -24.45
CA ASP A 55 26.78 -30.26 -24.26
C ASP A 55 27.01 -30.55 -22.76
N ALA A 56 26.98 -29.50 -21.93
CA ALA A 56 27.17 -29.63 -20.50
C ALA A 56 25.85 -29.71 -19.69
N GLY A 57 24.70 -29.51 -20.33
CA GLY A 57 23.38 -29.53 -19.70
C GLY A 57 23.18 -28.46 -18.62
N LYS A 58 23.89 -27.32 -18.68
CA LYS A 58 23.91 -26.31 -17.62
C LYS A 58 23.95 -24.88 -18.16
N PHE A 59 23.50 -23.92 -17.34
CA PHE A 59 23.69 -22.50 -17.61
C PHE A 59 25.13 -22.09 -17.25
N GLU A 60 25.73 -21.28 -18.11
CA GLU A 60 27.08 -20.74 -17.95
C GLU A 60 27.03 -19.22 -17.92
N ALA A 61 27.89 -18.63 -17.10
CA ALA A 61 27.92 -17.20 -16.88
C ALA A 61 28.39 -16.44 -18.14
N VAL A 62 27.95 -15.17 -18.26
CA VAL A 62 28.49 -14.24 -19.27
C VAL A 62 30.00 -14.13 -19.13
N GLY A 63 30.70 -14.13 -20.26
CA GLY A 63 32.16 -14.14 -20.37
C GLY A 63 32.75 -15.55 -20.52
N THR A 64 31.98 -16.60 -20.24
CA THR A 64 32.45 -17.98 -20.43
C THR A 64 32.70 -18.24 -21.92
N THR A 65 33.89 -18.76 -22.23
CA THR A 65 34.23 -19.24 -23.58
C THR A 65 34.32 -20.75 -23.55
N THR A 66 33.64 -21.41 -24.47
CA THR A 66 33.58 -22.88 -24.52
C THR A 66 33.42 -23.37 -25.96
N MET A 67 33.47 -24.68 -26.15
CA MET A 67 33.24 -25.33 -27.43
C MET A 67 31.91 -26.07 -27.33
N ILE A 68 30.91 -25.64 -28.10
CA ILE A 68 29.60 -26.28 -28.16
C ILE A 68 29.47 -26.96 -29.52
N SER A 69 29.35 -28.29 -29.53
CA SER A 69 29.24 -29.12 -30.73
C SER A 69 30.33 -28.82 -31.77
N GLY A 70 31.56 -28.55 -31.32
CA GLY A 70 32.71 -28.21 -32.17
C GLY A 70 32.82 -26.74 -32.59
N VAL A 71 31.90 -25.87 -32.18
CA VAL A 71 31.95 -24.42 -32.45
C VAL A 71 32.47 -23.70 -31.21
N LYS A 72 33.57 -22.95 -31.35
CA LYS A 72 34.07 -22.09 -30.28
C LYS A 72 33.15 -20.87 -30.13
N VAL A 73 32.52 -20.74 -28.97
CA VAL A 73 31.57 -19.69 -28.64
C VAL A 73 31.93 -19.00 -27.32
N VAL A 74 31.49 -17.77 -27.17
CA VAL A 74 31.58 -16.99 -25.94
C VAL A 74 30.19 -16.51 -25.55
N CYS A 75 29.80 -16.71 -24.29
CA CYS A 75 28.54 -16.20 -23.77
C CYS A 75 28.68 -14.68 -23.59
N GLN A 76 27.99 -13.91 -24.42
CA GLN A 76 28.02 -12.45 -24.35
C GLN A 76 26.65 -11.90 -24.00
N LYS A 77 26.65 -10.76 -23.32
CA LYS A 77 25.44 -10.00 -23.06
C LYS A 77 24.91 -9.40 -24.36
N THR A 78 23.61 -9.48 -24.60
CA THR A 78 22.99 -8.86 -25.76
C THR A 78 23.04 -7.33 -25.65
N SER A 79 22.91 -6.62 -26.77
CA SER A 79 23.01 -5.14 -26.80
C SER A 79 21.98 -4.44 -25.92
N ASP A 80 20.80 -5.04 -25.73
CA ASP A 80 19.75 -4.58 -24.81
C ASP A 80 20.11 -4.78 -23.33
N GLY A 81 21.15 -5.56 -23.02
CA GLY A 81 21.63 -5.76 -21.66
C GLY A 81 20.70 -6.60 -20.78
N LYS A 82 19.64 -7.20 -21.31
CA LYS A 82 18.68 -7.99 -20.53
C LYS A 82 18.98 -9.48 -20.60
N ASN A 83 19.58 -9.94 -21.69
CA ASN A 83 19.83 -11.34 -21.95
C ASN A 83 21.31 -11.61 -22.27
N ALA A 84 21.66 -12.88 -22.41
CA ALA A 84 22.94 -13.32 -22.93
C ALA A 84 22.72 -14.37 -24.02
N GLN A 85 23.65 -14.44 -24.97
CA GLN A 85 23.62 -15.38 -26.09
C GLN A 85 25.03 -15.85 -26.42
N TRP A 86 25.13 -17.11 -26.87
CA TRP A 86 26.36 -17.65 -27.43
C TRP A 86 26.70 -16.93 -28.73
N MET A 87 27.86 -16.29 -28.76
CA MET A 87 28.41 -15.64 -29.95
C MET A 87 29.63 -16.41 -30.43
N GLY A 88 29.78 -16.55 -31.75
CA GLY A 88 30.98 -17.14 -32.33
C GLY A 88 32.22 -16.30 -31.99
N VAL A 89 33.28 -16.96 -31.53
CA VAL A 89 34.56 -16.28 -31.30
C VAL A 89 35.22 -16.07 -32.67
N LYS A 90 35.46 -14.81 -33.07
CA LYS A 90 36.24 -14.53 -34.27
C LYS A 90 37.66 -15.10 -34.09
N LYS A 91 38.12 -15.84 -35.09
CA LYS A 91 39.45 -16.44 -35.15
C LYS A 91 40.55 -15.39 -35.10
#